data_AF-A0A969WMD0-F1
#
_entry.id   AF-A0A969WMD0-F1
#
_cell.length_a   1.000
_cell.length_b   1.000
_cell.length_c   1.000
_cell.angle_alpha   90.00
_cell.angle_beta   90.00
_cell.angle_gamma   90.00
#
_symmetry.space_group_name_H-M   'P 1'
#
loop_
_entity.id
_entity.type
_entity.pdbx_description
1 polymer ?
#
loop_
_entity_poly.entity_id
_entity_poly.type
_entity_poly.pdbx_seq_one_letter_code
_entity_poly.pdbx_strand_id
1 'polypeptide(L)'
;MRIFILLLLTTLLVIPVNAQETSVSPTVTPGDTWTALAYRYNLPEETLRVANPQMNRQRQPVIGTTIAIPEGAVSQNGRLLRRNDGDLLAAAVALNTSPWTLALQNGMPSPYRPPLYRPLYLPGGAEPPQDLPSGITRLELSQAPAQPGQALGVRGKLWEEGMVTAVLDGNEMDIFQNGNHFLALTGTGAFYGSGQPELTIRVDDSPLWSQPWQFIDPDDWVYQQITLTGEAAQIDQESIARERERLNAIWQQNSPAPQWQTAYQLPITDYLEITSPFGARRSYNGGPYRSYHEGVDFSAYGGTPVMAPAAGTVVLAEKLFVRGNAVIIDHGLGVYSGFYHMSGIDTTVGEQVQPGQIVGAVGTTGLSTGNHLHWDLLVDGIWVDGQAWLNQGMGCWILEGWGGDCEIGDS
;
A
#
# COMPACT_ATOMS: atom_id res chain seq x y z
N MET A 1 -84.23 18.53 -28.88
CA MET A 1 -83.40 19.43 -29.70
C MET A 1 -82.11 19.70 -28.93
N ARG A 2 -81.02 19.02 -29.35
CA ARG A 2 -79.61 19.04 -28.90
C ARG A 2 -79.27 19.15 -27.39
N ILE A 3 -78.95 17.99 -26.80
CA ILE A 3 -78.23 17.80 -25.53
C ILE A 3 -76.72 17.81 -25.84
N PHE A 4 -75.95 18.67 -25.18
CA PHE A 4 -74.49 18.69 -25.26
C PHE A 4 -73.91 17.64 -24.30
N ILE A 5 -73.28 16.61 -24.84
CA ILE A 5 -72.49 15.64 -24.09
C ILE A 5 -71.06 16.20 -24.01
N LEU A 6 -70.62 16.54 -22.80
CA LEU A 6 -69.26 16.98 -22.51
C LEU A 6 -68.37 15.73 -22.38
N LEU A 7 -67.55 15.43 -23.38
CA LEU A 7 -66.52 14.40 -23.29
C LEU A 7 -65.36 14.95 -22.44
N LEU A 8 -65.18 14.43 -21.23
CA LEU A 8 -63.95 14.62 -20.47
C LEU A 8 -62.87 13.71 -21.07
N LEU A 9 -61.90 14.30 -21.76
CA LEU A 9 -60.67 13.62 -22.15
C LEU A 9 -59.72 13.63 -20.94
N THR A 10 -59.61 12.50 -20.23
CA THR A 10 -58.55 12.28 -19.25
C THR A 10 -57.26 11.98 -20.00
N THR A 11 -56.42 13.00 -20.21
CA THR A 11 -55.02 12.81 -20.60
C THR A 11 -54.28 12.18 -19.42
N LEU A 12 -53.94 10.90 -19.54
CA LEU A 12 -52.91 10.30 -18.68
C LEU A 12 -51.59 11.00 -18.99
N LEU A 13 -51.15 11.86 -18.09
CA LEU A 13 -49.79 12.40 -18.08
C LEU A 13 -48.86 11.25 -17.67
N VAL A 14 -48.31 10.53 -18.65
CA VAL A 14 -47.18 9.64 -18.42
C VAL A 14 -45.99 10.54 -18.13
N ILE A 15 -45.71 10.75 -16.85
CA ILE A 15 -44.45 11.35 -16.39
C ILE A 15 -43.35 10.39 -16.88
N PRO A 16 -42.40 10.81 -17.73
CA PRO A 16 -41.26 9.96 -18.02
C PRO A 16 -40.56 9.71 -16.68
N VAL A 17 -40.49 8.43 -16.29
CA VAL A 17 -39.57 8.00 -15.24
C VAL A 17 -38.21 8.48 -15.69
N ASN A 18 -37.69 9.49 -15.00
CA ASN A 18 -36.33 9.96 -15.18
C ASN A 18 -35.46 8.73 -14.91
N ALA A 19 -34.92 8.12 -15.96
CA ALA A 19 -33.84 7.18 -15.80
C ALA A 19 -32.70 8.02 -15.20
N GLN A 20 -32.54 7.90 -13.90
CA GLN A 20 -31.37 8.41 -13.22
C GLN A 20 -30.24 7.46 -13.65
N GLU A 21 -29.74 7.68 -14.88
CA GLU A 21 -28.66 6.91 -15.46
C GLU A 21 -27.39 7.24 -14.67
N THR A 22 -26.97 6.28 -13.87
CA THR A 22 -25.82 6.38 -12.98
C THR A 22 -24.56 6.58 -13.81
N SER A 23 -23.99 7.79 -13.81
CA SER A 23 -22.63 8.02 -14.28
C SER A 23 -21.68 7.10 -13.51
N VAL A 24 -21.11 6.10 -14.18
CA VAL A 24 -20.11 5.21 -13.57
C VAL A 24 -18.84 6.03 -13.35
N SER A 25 -18.40 6.14 -12.10
CA SER A 25 -17.16 6.82 -11.72
C SER A 25 -16.16 5.80 -11.16
N PRO A 26 -15.49 5.01 -12.03
CA PRO A 26 -14.58 3.98 -11.57
C PRO A 26 -13.35 4.60 -10.89
N THR A 27 -12.80 3.87 -9.93
CA THR A 27 -11.51 4.21 -9.30
C THR A 27 -10.36 3.78 -10.21
N VAL A 28 -9.39 4.66 -10.39
CA VAL A 28 -8.17 4.42 -11.15
C VAL A 28 -7.32 3.38 -10.42
N THR A 29 -6.98 2.31 -11.14
CA THR A 29 -6.09 1.22 -10.71
C THR A 29 -4.74 1.29 -11.44
N PRO A 30 -3.71 0.56 -10.98
CA PRO A 30 -2.43 0.50 -11.69
C PRO A 30 -2.62 0.06 -13.14
N GLY A 31 -2.07 0.84 -14.09
CA GLY A 31 -2.20 0.59 -15.51
C GLY A 31 -3.42 1.24 -16.16
N ASP A 32 -4.28 1.93 -15.41
CA ASP A 32 -5.34 2.79 -15.96
C ASP A 32 -4.76 4.10 -16.51
N THR A 33 -3.91 3.99 -17.53
CA THR A 33 -3.39 5.12 -18.30
C THR A 33 -4.51 5.73 -19.14
N TRP A 34 -4.32 6.97 -19.60
CA TRP A 34 -5.28 7.58 -20.53
C TRP A 34 -5.50 6.70 -21.78
N THR A 35 -4.44 6.10 -22.28
CA THR A 35 -4.49 5.13 -23.38
C THR A 35 -5.30 3.89 -23.01
N ALA A 36 -5.06 3.29 -21.83
CA ALA A 36 -5.82 2.14 -21.36
C ALA A 36 -7.32 2.43 -21.24
N LEU A 37 -7.67 3.57 -20.64
CA LEU A 37 -9.05 4.00 -20.48
C LEU A 37 -9.71 4.31 -21.83
N ALA A 38 -8.98 4.91 -22.77
CA ALA A 38 -9.45 5.16 -24.12
C ALA A 38 -9.83 3.85 -24.84
N TYR A 39 -8.97 2.83 -24.75
CA TYR A 39 -9.30 1.50 -25.27
C TYR A 39 -10.44 0.85 -24.49
N ARG A 40 -10.44 0.90 -23.16
CA ARG A 40 -11.49 0.30 -22.31
C ARG A 40 -12.88 0.84 -22.61
N TYR A 41 -13.02 2.13 -22.89
CA TYR A 41 -14.33 2.76 -23.12
C TYR A 41 -14.60 3.07 -24.59
N ASN A 42 -13.68 2.71 -25.50
CA ASN A 42 -13.75 3.02 -26.92
C ASN A 42 -13.96 4.54 -27.18
N LEU A 43 -13.20 5.37 -26.48
CA LEU A 43 -13.26 6.83 -26.54
C LEU A 43 -11.90 7.42 -26.91
N PRO A 44 -11.85 8.57 -27.61
CA PRO A 44 -10.61 9.32 -27.75
C PRO A 44 -10.06 9.75 -26.39
N GLU A 45 -8.73 9.70 -26.21
CA GLU A 45 -8.09 10.16 -24.96
C GLU A 45 -8.47 11.59 -24.61
N GLU A 46 -8.55 12.48 -25.59
CA GLU A 46 -8.90 13.89 -25.36
C GLU A 46 -10.31 14.03 -24.78
N THR A 47 -11.26 13.18 -25.19
CA THR A 47 -12.62 13.17 -24.63
C THR A 47 -12.58 12.81 -23.14
N LEU A 48 -11.77 11.83 -22.74
CA LEU A 48 -11.59 11.44 -21.34
C LEU A 48 -10.90 12.54 -20.53
N ARG A 49 -9.87 13.20 -21.09
CA ARG A 49 -9.16 14.31 -20.44
C ARG A 49 -10.06 15.54 -20.26
N VAL A 50 -10.90 15.85 -21.25
CA VAL A 50 -11.87 16.95 -21.16
C VAL A 50 -12.95 16.66 -20.12
N ALA A 51 -13.40 15.40 -20.00
CA ALA A 51 -14.35 14.98 -18.97
C ALA A 51 -13.77 15.05 -17.54
N ASN A 52 -12.45 15.07 -17.40
CA ASN A 52 -11.74 15.06 -16.12
C ASN A 52 -10.83 16.31 -15.93
N PRO A 53 -11.40 17.54 -15.93
CA PRO A 53 -10.62 18.77 -15.87
C PRO A 53 -9.84 18.95 -14.56
N GLN A 54 -10.23 18.24 -13.49
CA GLN A 54 -9.54 18.22 -12.20
C GLN A 54 -8.18 17.51 -12.25
N MET A 55 -7.94 16.67 -13.26
CA MET A 55 -6.70 15.92 -13.41
C MET A 55 -5.67 16.67 -14.25
N ASN A 56 -4.38 16.51 -13.92
CA ASN A 56 -3.31 17.08 -14.72
C ASN A 56 -3.25 16.41 -16.09
N ARG A 57 -3.55 17.17 -17.14
CA ARG A 57 -3.58 16.68 -18.54
C ARG A 57 -2.20 16.28 -19.09
N GLN A 58 -1.11 16.56 -18.41
CA GLN A 58 0.24 16.14 -18.82
C GLN A 58 0.71 14.87 -18.10
N ARG A 59 0.00 14.41 -17.07
CA ARG A 59 0.31 13.18 -16.31
C ARG A 59 -0.72 12.09 -16.61
N GLN A 60 -0.42 10.87 -16.19
CA GLN A 60 -1.38 9.78 -16.19
C GLN A 60 -2.46 10.00 -15.10
N PRO A 61 -3.62 9.33 -15.20
CA PRO A 61 -4.62 9.33 -14.14
C PRO A 61 -4.02 8.84 -12.82
N VAL A 62 -4.43 9.47 -11.73
CA VAL A 62 -3.85 9.24 -10.39
C VAL A 62 -4.51 8.01 -9.76
N ILE A 63 -3.70 7.00 -9.43
CA ILE A 63 -4.18 5.78 -8.78
C ILE A 63 -4.88 6.12 -7.47
N GLY A 64 -6.07 5.56 -7.25
CA GLY A 64 -6.91 5.83 -6.08
C GLY A 64 -7.93 6.96 -6.27
N THR A 65 -7.82 7.77 -7.33
CA THR A 65 -8.84 8.77 -7.67
C THR A 65 -9.97 8.19 -8.51
N THR A 66 -11.12 8.84 -8.53
CA THR A 66 -12.21 8.50 -9.45
C THR A 66 -12.12 9.29 -10.75
N ILE A 67 -12.51 8.66 -11.86
CA ILE A 67 -12.61 9.31 -13.16
C ILE A 67 -14.08 9.41 -13.60
N ALA A 68 -14.43 10.51 -14.23
CA ALA A 68 -15.69 10.67 -14.92
C ALA A 68 -15.59 10.02 -16.31
N ILE A 69 -16.52 9.10 -16.60
CA ILE A 69 -16.66 8.50 -17.92
C ILE A 69 -17.82 9.17 -18.66
N PRO A 70 -17.63 9.62 -19.91
CA PRO A 70 -18.71 10.18 -20.73
C PRO A 70 -19.93 9.25 -20.84
N GLU A 71 -21.11 9.86 -20.85
CA GLU A 71 -22.39 9.14 -20.95
C GLU A 71 -22.47 8.29 -22.23
N GLY A 72 -23.04 7.08 -22.11
CA GLY A 72 -23.16 6.13 -23.22
C GLY A 72 -21.89 5.34 -23.55
N ALA A 73 -20.77 5.59 -22.86
CA ALA A 73 -19.57 4.77 -23.03
C ALA A 73 -19.76 3.38 -22.42
N VAL A 74 -19.35 2.35 -23.17
CA VAL A 74 -19.47 0.95 -22.75
C VAL A 74 -18.08 0.40 -22.50
N SER A 75 -17.86 -0.16 -21.31
CA SER A 75 -16.61 -0.84 -20.99
C SER A 75 -16.47 -2.11 -21.83
N GLN A 76 -15.33 -2.30 -22.45
CA GLN A 76 -14.97 -3.51 -23.18
C GLN A 76 -13.75 -4.20 -22.56
N ASN A 77 -13.73 -5.52 -22.71
CA ASN A 77 -12.61 -6.36 -22.30
C ASN A 77 -11.54 -6.41 -23.38
N GLY A 78 -10.31 -6.52 -22.93
CA GLY A 78 -9.15 -6.58 -23.80
C GLY A 78 -7.86 -6.58 -23.00
N ARG A 79 -6.75 -6.69 -23.71
CA ARG A 79 -5.42 -6.62 -23.12
C ARG A 79 -4.59 -5.62 -23.89
N LEU A 80 -3.82 -4.81 -23.16
CA LEU A 80 -2.75 -4.01 -23.74
C LEU A 80 -1.42 -4.73 -23.51
N LEU A 81 -0.64 -4.88 -24.58
CA LEU A 81 0.66 -5.50 -24.54
C LEU A 81 1.75 -4.47 -24.87
N ARG A 82 2.57 -4.15 -23.88
CA ARG A 82 3.86 -3.50 -24.11
C ARG A 82 4.92 -4.57 -24.33
N ARG A 83 5.42 -4.66 -25.56
CA ARG A 83 6.55 -5.53 -25.91
C ARG A 83 7.82 -4.71 -26.04
N ASN A 84 8.93 -5.25 -25.53
CA ASN A 84 10.25 -4.63 -25.67
C ASN A 84 10.86 -4.86 -27.05
N ASP A 85 10.55 -5.99 -27.69
CA ASP A 85 11.02 -6.33 -29.04
C ASP A 85 10.18 -5.71 -30.17
N GLY A 86 9.02 -5.12 -29.83
CA GLY A 86 8.06 -4.57 -30.79
C GLY A 86 7.48 -5.60 -31.76
N ASP A 87 7.73 -6.91 -31.59
CA ASP A 87 7.48 -7.88 -32.66
C ASP A 87 5.98 -8.20 -32.80
N LEU A 88 5.36 -7.61 -33.82
CA LEU A 88 3.98 -7.89 -34.24
C LEU A 88 3.81 -9.31 -34.77
N LEU A 89 4.85 -9.92 -35.33
CA LEU A 89 4.77 -11.30 -35.80
C LEU A 89 4.67 -12.26 -34.61
N ALA A 90 5.57 -12.14 -33.63
CA ALA A 90 5.49 -12.93 -32.41
C ALA A 90 4.14 -12.73 -31.67
N ALA A 91 3.65 -11.49 -31.58
CA ALA A 91 2.34 -11.21 -31.01
C ALA A 91 1.21 -11.89 -31.82
N ALA A 92 1.24 -11.80 -33.14
CA ALA A 92 0.24 -12.41 -34.00
C ALA A 92 0.24 -13.94 -33.92
N VAL A 93 1.43 -14.56 -33.84
CA VAL A 93 1.59 -16.01 -33.65
C VAL A 93 1.00 -16.46 -32.32
N ALA A 94 1.31 -15.75 -31.22
CA ALA A 94 0.78 -16.07 -29.89
C ALA A 94 -0.76 -16.00 -29.82
N LEU A 95 -1.36 -15.16 -30.67
CA LEU A 95 -2.81 -14.93 -30.72
C LEU A 95 -3.50 -15.71 -31.84
N ASN A 96 -2.77 -16.52 -32.59
CA ASN A 96 -3.27 -17.25 -33.75
C ASN A 96 -4.02 -16.32 -34.74
N THR A 97 -3.45 -15.14 -35.01
CA THR A 97 -3.99 -14.13 -35.93
C THR A 97 -2.95 -13.71 -36.97
N SER A 98 -3.36 -12.90 -37.96
CA SER A 98 -2.42 -12.34 -38.92
C SER A 98 -1.81 -11.03 -38.41
N PRO A 99 -0.51 -10.74 -38.68
CA PRO A 99 0.09 -9.46 -38.34
C PRO A 99 -0.66 -8.27 -38.95
N TRP A 100 -1.27 -8.44 -40.12
CA TRP A 100 -2.10 -7.42 -40.77
C TRP A 100 -3.37 -7.10 -40.00
N THR A 101 -4.06 -8.13 -39.52
CA THR A 101 -5.26 -7.96 -38.68
C THR A 101 -4.91 -7.18 -37.42
N LEU A 102 -3.83 -7.56 -36.75
CA LEU A 102 -3.36 -6.92 -35.53
C LEU A 102 -2.93 -5.47 -35.77
N ALA A 103 -2.22 -5.20 -36.87
CA ALA A 103 -1.80 -3.86 -37.27
C ALA A 103 -3.01 -2.95 -37.55
N LEU A 104 -3.98 -3.40 -38.35
CA LEU A 104 -5.17 -2.62 -38.68
C LEU A 104 -6.03 -2.33 -37.44
N GLN A 105 -6.19 -3.30 -36.54
CA GLN A 105 -6.90 -3.12 -35.26
C GLN A 105 -6.25 -2.06 -34.37
N ASN A 106 -4.94 -1.87 -34.49
CA ASN A 106 -4.17 -0.90 -33.72
C ASN A 106 -3.92 0.42 -34.47
N GLY A 107 -4.65 0.66 -35.58
CA GLY A 107 -4.55 1.87 -36.38
C GLY A 107 -3.19 2.02 -37.08
N MET A 108 -2.50 0.91 -37.33
CA MET A 108 -1.19 0.90 -37.95
C MET A 108 -1.31 0.72 -39.47
N PRO A 109 -0.53 1.47 -40.28
CA PRO A 109 -0.59 1.38 -41.73
C PRO A 109 0.10 0.13 -42.29
N SER A 110 0.94 -0.54 -41.50
CA SER A 110 1.71 -1.71 -41.91
C SER A 110 2.20 -2.50 -40.69
N PRO A 111 2.22 -3.86 -40.75
CA PRO A 111 2.75 -4.69 -39.68
C PRO A 111 4.28 -4.64 -39.54
N TYR A 112 4.99 -4.07 -40.53
CA TYR A 112 6.46 -4.04 -40.55
C TYR A 112 7.07 -2.81 -39.87
N ARG A 113 6.24 -1.90 -39.34
CA ARG A 113 6.68 -0.75 -38.55
C ARG A 113 6.17 -0.91 -37.12
N PRO A 114 6.88 -1.69 -36.28
CA PRO A 114 6.40 -1.99 -34.95
C PRO A 114 6.23 -0.71 -34.12
N PRO A 115 5.18 -0.62 -33.28
CA PRO A 115 5.00 0.49 -32.40
C PRO A 115 5.99 0.35 -31.25
N LEU A 116 7.16 0.98 -31.36
CA LEU A 116 8.10 1.01 -30.25
C LEU A 116 7.43 1.77 -29.09
N TYR A 117 7.31 1.11 -27.95
CA TYR A 117 6.85 1.68 -26.67
C TYR A 117 5.39 2.16 -26.64
N ARG A 118 4.58 1.84 -27.66
CA ARG A 118 3.12 2.00 -27.61
C ARG A 118 2.47 0.63 -27.44
N PRO A 119 1.53 0.47 -26.48
CA PRO A 119 0.90 -0.82 -26.25
C PRO A 119 0.07 -1.27 -27.46
N LEU A 120 0.07 -2.58 -27.71
CA LEU A 120 -0.80 -3.24 -28.67
C LEU A 120 -2.09 -3.66 -27.98
N TYR A 121 -3.23 -3.19 -28.48
CA TYR A 121 -4.56 -3.59 -28.05
C TYR A 121 -4.98 -4.91 -28.67
N LEU A 122 -5.43 -5.81 -27.80
CA LEU A 122 -5.99 -7.11 -28.12
C LEU A 122 -7.42 -7.19 -27.60
N PRO A 123 -8.45 -7.28 -28.46
CA PRO A 123 -9.83 -7.36 -28.01
C PRO A 123 -10.17 -8.73 -27.38
N GLY A 124 -11.06 -8.73 -26.40
CA GLY A 124 -11.60 -9.94 -25.75
C GLY A 124 -10.95 -10.29 -24.41
N GLY A 125 -11.14 -11.52 -23.93
CA GLY A 125 -10.69 -11.94 -22.60
C GLY A 125 -11.65 -11.57 -21.47
N ALA A 126 -11.24 -11.88 -20.24
CA ALA A 126 -12.05 -11.68 -19.04
C ALA A 126 -11.85 -10.30 -18.39
N GLU A 127 -10.70 -9.67 -18.64
CA GLU A 127 -10.27 -8.46 -17.94
C GLU A 127 -10.37 -7.22 -18.83
N PRO A 128 -10.55 -6.04 -18.21
CA PRO A 128 -10.47 -4.79 -18.93
C PRO A 128 -9.02 -4.45 -19.31
N PRO A 129 -8.79 -3.68 -20.38
CA PRO A 129 -7.44 -3.31 -20.81
C PRO A 129 -6.70 -2.50 -19.74
N GLN A 130 -5.49 -2.94 -19.38
CA GLN A 130 -4.56 -2.23 -18.48
C GLN A 130 -3.19 -2.10 -19.15
N ASP A 131 -2.60 -0.93 -19.02
CA ASP A 131 -1.32 -0.56 -19.61
C ASP A 131 -0.20 -0.65 -18.57
N LEU A 132 0.17 -1.90 -18.25
CA LEU A 132 1.17 -2.25 -17.24
C LEU A 132 2.62 -2.06 -17.74
N PRO A 133 3.61 -2.00 -16.82
CA PRO A 133 5.02 -2.02 -17.21
C PRO A 133 5.34 -3.22 -18.12
N SER A 134 6.27 -3.02 -19.07
CA SER A 134 6.74 -4.12 -19.92
C SER A 134 7.23 -5.29 -19.07
N GLY A 135 6.88 -6.52 -19.46
CA GLY A 135 7.25 -7.73 -18.72
C GLY A 135 6.35 -8.05 -17.53
N ILE A 136 5.43 -7.18 -17.13
CA ILE A 136 4.49 -7.41 -16.01
C ILE A 136 3.11 -7.79 -16.55
N THR A 137 2.53 -8.87 -16.01
CA THR A 137 1.19 -9.37 -16.37
C THR A 137 0.11 -8.99 -15.38
N ARG A 138 0.48 -8.73 -14.14
CA ARG A 138 -0.42 -8.35 -13.05
C ARG A 138 0.35 -7.39 -12.15
N LEU A 139 -0.29 -6.31 -11.74
CA LEU A 139 0.28 -5.30 -10.86
C LEU A 139 -0.80 -4.85 -9.88
N GLU A 140 -0.49 -4.91 -8.60
CA GLU A 140 -1.42 -4.55 -7.53
C GLU A 140 -0.68 -3.71 -6.49
N LEU A 141 -1.40 -2.75 -5.93
CA LEU A 141 -0.94 -1.98 -4.78
C LEU A 141 -1.63 -2.51 -3.53
N SER A 142 -0.96 -2.39 -2.39
CA SER A 142 -1.55 -2.75 -1.10
C SER A 142 -2.79 -1.91 -0.78
N GLN A 143 -2.85 -0.68 -1.30
CA GLN A 143 -3.94 0.25 -1.06
C GLN A 143 -3.99 1.37 -2.11
N ALA A 144 -5.17 1.93 -2.34
CA ALA A 144 -5.35 3.14 -3.13
C ALA A 144 -6.72 3.77 -2.81
N PRO A 145 -6.79 5.03 -2.35
CA PRO A 145 -5.68 5.94 -2.02
C PRO A 145 -4.84 5.44 -0.82
N ALA A 146 -3.60 5.93 -0.73
CA ALA A 146 -2.71 5.68 0.41
C ALA A 146 -2.78 6.82 1.43
N GLN A 147 -2.32 6.57 2.65
CA GLN A 147 -2.15 7.57 3.70
C GLN A 147 -0.72 7.56 4.23
N PRO A 148 -0.21 8.70 4.74
CA PRO A 148 1.05 8.74 5.48
C PRO A 148 1.03 7.82 6.69
N GLY A 149 2.19 7.31 7.09
CA GLY A 149 2.29 6.39 8.22
C GLY A 149 1.98 4.94 7.89
N GLN A 150 1.75 4.59 6.62
CA GLN A 150 1.35 3.24 6.23
C GLN A 150 2.50 2.48 5.58
N ALA A 151 2.48 1.15 5.72
CA ALA A 151 3.27 0.28 4.86
C ALA A 151 2.65 0.24 3.45
N LEU A 152 3.51 0.36 2.45
CA LEU A 152 3.13 0.35 1.05
C LEU A 152 3.74 -0.87 0.37
N GLY A 153 2.91 -1.57 -0.38
CA GLY A 153 3.32 -2.70 -1.17
C GLY A 153 2.96 -2.52 -2.63
N VAL A 154 3.85 -2.94 -3.52
CA VAL A 154 3.59 -3.17 -4.94
C VAL A 154 3.88 -4.63 -5.23
N ARG A 155 2.88 -5.42 -5.62
CA ARG A 155 3.08 -6.82 -5.98
C ARG A 155 2.68 -7.07 -7.41
N GLY A 156 3.27 -8.09 -8.02
CA GLY A 156 2.90 -8.44 -9.36
C GLY A 156 3.48 -9.74 -9.85
N LYS A 157 3.14 -10.07 -11.09
CA LYS A 157 3.62 -11.26 -11.77
C LYS A 157 4.33 -10.88 -13.05
N LEU A 158 5.52 -11.44 -13.25
CA LEU A 158 6.33 -11.28 -14.44
C LEU A 158 5.97 -12.32 -15.49
N TRP A 159 6.14 -11.94 -16.76
CA TRP A 159 6.02 -12.84 -17.90
C TRP A 159 7.17 -13.84 -17.91
N GLU A 160 8.39 -13.33 -17.69
CA GLU A 160 9.65 -14.06 -17.55
C GLU A 160 10.40 -13.48 -16.35
N GLU A 161 11.27 -14.27 -15.72
CA GLU A 161 12.12 -13.77 -14.65
C GLU A 161 13.01 -12.64 -15.16
N GLY A 162 13.08 -11.54 -14.40
CA GLY A 162 13.82 -10.34 -14.75
C GLY A 162 13.99 -9.44 -13.54
N MET A 163 14.93 -8.50 -13.61
CA MET A 163 15.23 -7.58 -12.51
C MET A 163 14.18 -6.47 -12.46
N VAL A 164 13.41 -6.41 -11.38
CA VAL A 164 12.44 -5.34 -11.16
C VAL A 164 13.07 -4.26 -10.31
N THR A 165 12.84 -3.00 -10.67
CA THR A 165 13.12 -1.83 -9.83
C THR A 165 11.84 -1.03 -9.66
N ALA A 166 11.53 -0.62 -8.43
CA ALA A 166 10.42 0.27 -8.13
C ALA A 166 10.93 1.47 -7.31
N VAL A 167 10.44 2.65 -7.63
CA VAL A 167 10.81 3.90 -6.96
C VAL A 167 9.56 4.73 -6.74
N LEU A 168 9.37 5.23 -5.51
CA LEU A 168 8.29 6.12 -5.12
C LEU A 168 8.84 7.50 -4.77
N ASP A 169 8.58 8.48 -5.64
CA ASP A 169 9.04 9.87 -5.50
C ASP A 169 10.55 10.01 -5.25
N GLY A 170 11.34 9.20 -5.94
CA GLY A 170 12.81 9.17 -5.82
C GLY A 170 13.36 8.27 -4.72
N ASN A 171 12.51 7.69 -3.86
CA ASN A 171 12.93 6.70 -2.87
C ASN A 171 12.82 5.30 -3.46
N GLU A 172 13.91 4.55 -3.46
CA GLU A 172 13.93 3.16 -3.90
C GLU A 172 13.10 2.31 -2.93
N MET A 173 12.36 1.35 -3.48
CA MET A 173 11.64 0.35 -2.70
C MET A 173 12.44 -0.94 -2.69
N ASP A 174 12.50 -1.61 -1.54
CA ASP A 174 13.11 -2.93 -1.43
C ASP A 174 12.33 -3.94 -2.26
N ILE A 175 13.04 -4.63 -3.17
CA ILE A 175 12.47 -5.60 -4.11
C ILE A 175 12.81 -7.01 -3.66
N PHE A 176 11.76 -7.82 -3.56
CA PHE A 176 11.82 -9.22 -3.21
C PHE A 176 11.15 -10.05 -4.31
N GLN A 177 11.72 -11.20 -4.66
CA GLN A 177 11.22 -12.04 -5.76
C GLN A 177 11.11 -13.50 -5.35
N ASN A 178 10.06 -14.17 -5.82
CA ASN A 178 9.86 -15.61 -5.68
C ASN A 178 9.36 -16.20 -7.01
N GLY A 179 10.28 -16.77 -7.80
CA GLY A 179 10.02 -17.17 -9.17
C GLY A 179 9.58 -15.97 -10.02
N ASN A 180 8.39 -16.06 -10.63
CA ASN A 180 7.82 -14.96 -11.41
C ASN A 180 6.96 -13.98 -10.60
N HIS A 181 6.89 -14.12 -9.28
CA HIS A 181 6.26 -13.11 -8.42
C HIS A 181 7.29 -12.12 -7.94
N PHE A 182 6.92 -10.86 -7.89
CA PHE A 182 7.72 -9.83 -7.24
C PHE A 182 6.86 -9.05 -6.25
N LEU A 183 7.55 -8.54 -5.24
CA LEU A 183 7.00 -7.73 -4.18
C LEU A 183 7.99 -6.58 -3.92
N ALA A 184 7.52 -5.36 -4.03
CA ALA A 184 8.23 -4.17 -3.57
C ALA A 184 7.58 -3.68 -2.28
N LEU A 185 8.36 -3.41 -1.24
CA LEU A 185 7.87 -2.90 0.04
C LEU A 185 8.60 -1.62 0.42
N THR A 186 7.87 -0.71 1.04
CA THR A 186 8.46 0.45 1.71
C THR A 186 7.52 0.97 2.79
N GLY A 187 8.06 1.62 3.81
CA GLY A 187 7.27 2.36 4.79
C GLY A 187 7.05 3.81 4.37
N THR A 188 5.95 4.41 4.80
CA THR A 188 5.80 5.87 4.79
C THR A 188 5.74 6.38 6.21
N GLY A 189 6.60 7.34 6.54
CA GLY A 189 6.59 7.95 7.87
C GLY A 189 5.30 8.75 8.12
N ALA A 190 5.02 9.08 9.38
CA ALA A 190 3.80 9.81 9.81
C ALA A 190 3.55 11.15 9.09
N PHE A 191 4.58 11.77 8.53
CA PHE A 191 4.50 13.04 7.82
C PHE A 191 4.99 12.93 6.38
N TYR A 192 4.95 11.73 5.81
CA TYR A 192 5.03 11.59 4.37
C TYR A 192 3.96 12.50 3.76
N GLY A 193 4.34 13.40 2.86
CA GLY A 193 3.44 14.47 2.43
C GLY A 193 2.22 13.93 1.69
N SER A 194 1.05 14.54 1.90
CA SER A 194 -0.08 14.36 0.97
C SER A 194 0.29 14.85 -0.43
N GLY A 195 -0.39 14.27 -1.41
CA GLY A 195 -0.21 14.65 -2.79
C GLY A 195 -0.30 13.48 -3.74
N GLN A 196 0.55 13.52 -4.75
CA GLN A 196 0.53 12.60 -5.88
C GLN A 196 1.97 12.19 -6.24
N PRO A 197 2.70 11.53 -5.32
CA PRO A 197 4.02 10.98 -5.62
C PRO A 197 3.96 10.09 -6.87
N GLU A 198 5.02 10.16 -7.67
CA GLU A 198 5.12 9.35 -8.88
C GLU A 198 5.67 7.97 -8.50
N LEU A 199 4.88 6.91 -8.73
CA LEU A 199 5.36 5.54 -8.69
C LEU A 199 5.99 5.22 -10.05
N THR A 200 7.23 4.76 -10.04
CA THR A 200 7.92 4.32 -11.24
C THR A 200 8.36 2.87 -11.11
N ILE A 201 8.19 2.09 -12.18
CA ILE A 201 8.55 0.68 -12.23
C ILE A 201 9.28 0.40 -13.53
N ARG A 202 10.31 -0.42 -13.45
CA ARG A 202 11.05 -0.91 -14.62
C ARG A 202 11.43 -2.37 -14.42
N VAL A 203 11.39 -3.13 -15.52
CA VAL A 203 11.88 -4.50 -15.60
C VAL A 203 13.06 -4.52 -16.57
N ASP A 204 14.24 -4.93 -16.10
CA ASP A 204 15.50 -4.91 -16.85
C ASP A 204 15.75 -3.56 -17.54
N ASP A 205 16.05 -3.59 -18.84
CA ASP A 205 16.29 -2.41 -19.69
C ASP A 205 15.02 -1.87 -20.35
N SER A 206 13.84 -2.29 -19.89
CA SER A 206 12.56 -1.78 -20.41
C SER A 206 12.44 -0.26 -20.16
N PRO A 207 11.62 0.45 -20.94
CA PRO A 207 11.27 1.83 -20.62
C PRO A 207 10.66 1.94 -19.22
N LEU A 208 10.97 3.05 -18.55
CA LEU A 208 10.36 3.38 -17.27
C LEU A 208 8.84 3.54 -17.44
N TRP A 209 8.08 2.80 -16.66
CA TRP A 209 6.65 3.02 -16.49
C TRP A 209 6.44 3.95 -15.30
N SER A 210 5.51 4.91 -15.41
CA SER A 210 5.21 5.82 -14.31
C SER A 210 3.71 6.10 -14.21
N GLN A 211 3.23 6.21 -12.97
CA GLN A 211 1.87 6.63 -12.69
C GLN A 211 1.81 7.33 -11.32
N PRO A 212 1.10 8.48 -11.20
CA PRO A 212 0.91 9.12 -9.92
C PRO A 212 0.00 8.29 -9.00
N TRP A 213 0.29 8.28 -7.71
CA TRP A 213 -0.50 7.59 -6.68
C TRP A 213 -1.07 8.61 -5.68
N GLN A 214 -2.37 8.57 -5.40
CA GLN A 214 -3.01 9.49 -4.48
C GLN A 214 -2.64 9.18 -3.02
N PHE A 215 -2.16 10.21 -2.32
CA PHE A 215 -1.98 10.22 -0.88
C PHE A 215 -2.94 11.21 -0.23
N ILE A 216 -3.68 10.74 0.76
CA ILE A 216 -4.64 11.51 1.53
C ILE A 216 -4.13 11.61 2.97
N ASP A 217 -4.02 12.83 3.47
CA ASP A 217 -3.67 13.05 4.87
C ASP A 217 -4.79 12.55 5.79
N PRO A 218 -4.46 12.05 7.00
CA PRO A 218 -5.47 11.83 8.02
C PRO A 218 -6.18 13.14 8.38
N ASP A 219 -7.48 13.06 8.67
CA ASP A 219 -8.32 14.23 8.93
C ASP A 219 -7.89 15.01 10.19
N ASP A 220 -7.32 14.31 11.18
CA ASP A 220 -6.99 14.88 12.49
C ASP A 220 -5.55 14.59 12.92
N TRP A 221 -4.87 15.63 13.44
CA TRP A 221 -3.55 15.53 14.04
C TRP A 221 -3.66 15.52 15.56
N VAL A 222 -3.12 14.49 16.21
CA VAL A 222 -3.05 14.40 17.67
C VAL A 222 -1.81 15.11 18.20
N TYR A 223 -1.98 15.95 19.22
CA TYR A 223 -0.91 16.65 19.92
C TYR A 223 -0.89 16.27 21.39
N GLN A 224 0.30 15.96 21.93
CA GLN A 224 0.48 15.51 23.30
C GLN A 224 1.60 16.28 24.02
N GLN A 225 1.29 16.74 25.22
CA GLN A 225 2.24 17.31 26.17
C GLN A 225 2.59 16.25 27.21
N ILE A 226 3.85 15.85 27.24
CA ILE A 226 4.35 14.79 28.11
C ILE A 226 5.24 15.43 29.17
N THR A 227 4.88 15.23 30.43
CA THR A 227 5.71 15.64 31.58
C THR A 227 6.47 14.42 32.07
N LEU A 228 7.78 14.41 31.86
CA LEU A 228 8.66 13.37 32.35
C LEU A 228 9.02 13.64 33.81
N THR A 229 9.01 12.59 34.62
CA THR A 229 9.40 12.65 36.03
C THR A 229 10.33 11.48 36.39
N GLY A 230 11.01 11.55 37.53
CA GLY A 230 11.89 10.47 38.00
C GLY A 230 13.05 10.16 37.04
N GLU A 231 13.34 8.87 36.86
CA GLU A 231 14.41 8.37 35.98
C GLU A 231 14.23 8.79 34.51
N ALA A 232 12.98 8.82 34.02
CA ALA A 232 12.68 9.23 32.64
C ALA A 232 13.10 10.68 32.36
N ALA A 233 13.09 11.55 33.37
CA ALA A 233 13.55 12.93 33.23
C ALA A 233 15.08 13.09 33.21
N GLN A 234 15.83 12.02 33.56
CA GLN A 234 17.29 12.04 33.60
C GLN A 234 17.95 11.50 32.31
N ILE A 235 17.15 11.00 31.35
CA ILE A 235 17.67 10.47 30.09
C ILE A 235 18.22 11.64 29.25
N ASP A 236 19.53 11.61 28.99
CA ASP A 236 20.22 12.64 28.21
C ASP A 236 20.21 12.35 26.69
N GLN A 237 20.59 13.36 25.90
CA GLN A 237 20.63 13.24 24.44
C GLN A 237 21.70 12.28 23.91
N GLU A 238 22.79 12.07 24.65
CA GLU A 238 23.85 11.15 24.24
C GLU A 238 23.36 9.71 24.30
N SER A 239 22.64 9.37 25.37
CA SER A 239 22.00 8.07 25.56
C SER A 239 20.96 7.80 24.48
N ILE A 240 20.15 8.81 24.14
CA ILE A 240 19.18 8.74 23.03
C ILE A 240 19.89 8.48 21.69
N ALA A 241 20.96 9.21 21.40
CA ALA A 241 21.70 9.08 20.14
C ALA A 241 22.39 7.71 20.02
N ARG A 242 23.03 7.25 21.10
CA ARG A 242 23.72 5.96 21.17
C ARG A 242 22.75 4.79 20.99
N GLU A 243 21.59 4.84 21.64
CA GLU A 243 20.54 3.85 21.44
C GLU A 243 20.04 3.86 20.00
N ARG A 244 19.79 5.03 19.41
CA ARG A 244 19.35 5.14 18.01
C ARG A 244 20.36 4.54 17.04
N GLU A 245 21.64 4.82 17.21
CA GLU A 245 22.72 4.25 16.39
C GLU A 245 22.74 2.71 16.49
N ARG A 246 22.60 2.17 17.71
CA ARG A 246 22.54 0.72 17.94
C ARG A 246 21.37 0.07 17.21
N LEU A 247 20.19 0.69 17.25
CA LEU A 247 18.98 0.17 16.60
C LEU A 247 19.07 0.24 15.07
N ASN A 248 19.59 1.34 14.52
CA ASN A 248 19.81 1.47 13.08
C ASN A 248 20.70 0.34 12.52
N ALA A 249 21.70 -0.11 13.28
CA ALA A 249 22.55 -1.24 12.88
C ALA A 249 21.83 -2.60 12.88
N ILE A 250 20.74 -2.74 13.65
CA ILE A 250 19.91 -3.94 13.66
C ILE A 250 18.99 -3.93 12.43
N TRP A 251 18.34 -2.80 12.15
CA TRP A 251 17.35 -2.66 11.07
C TRP A 251 17.93 -2.74 9.65
N GLN A 252 19.25 -2.75 9.49
CA GLN A 252 19.90 -2.95 8.19
C GLN A 252 20.01 -4.42 7.77
N GLN A 253 19.60 -5.37 8.62
CA GLN A 253 19.75 -6.80 8.36
C GLN A 253 18.50 -7.37 7.68
N ASN A 254 18.38 -7.25 6.36
CA ASN A 254 17.17 -7.72 5.68
C ASN A 254 17.25 -9.22 5.33
N SER A 255 16.42 -10.02 6.00
CA SER A 255 16.16 -11.40 5.60
C SER A 255 15.33 -11.41 4.31
N PRO A 256 15.70 -12.17 3.26
CA PRO A 256 15.13 -12.01 1.90
C PRO A 256 13.74 -12.65 1.70
N ALA A 257 13.17 -13.26 2.74
CA ALA A 257 11.90 -13.99 2.68
C ALA A 257 11.07 -13.72 3.95
N PRO A 258 9.73 -13.79 3.87
CA PRO A 258 8.88 -13.68 5.04
C PRO A 258 9.09 -14.89 5.98
N GLN A 259 9.12 -14.64 7.29
CA GLN A 259 9.23 -15.69 8.32
C GLN A 259 7.86 -16.13 8.87
N TRP A 260 6.77 -15.48 8.44
CA TRP A 260 5.40 -15.78 8.87
C TRP A 260 4.60 -16.52 7.79
N GLN A 261 3.52 -17.16 8.21
CA GLN A 261 2.57 -17.88 7.33
C GLN A 261 1.09 -17.54 7.66
N THR A 262 0.85 -16.84 8.77
CA THR A 262 -0.48 -16.48 9.24
C THR A 262 -0.68 -14.96 9.21
N ALA A 263 -1.93 -14.52 9.37
CA ALA A 263 -2.24 -13.12 9.62
C ALA A 263 -1.50 -12.58 10.85
N TYR A 264 -1.08 -11.30 10.79
CA TYR A 264 -0.57 -10.59 11.96
C TYR A 264 -1.68 -10.40 12.99
N GLN A 265 -1.31 -10.48 14.25
CA GLN A 265 -2.20 -10.28 15.39
C GLN A 265 -1.78 -9.06 16.20
N LEU A 266 -2.68 -8.54 17.03
CA LEU A 266 -2.30 -7.55 18.03
C LEU A 266 -1.34 -8.19 19.05
N PRO A 267 -0.28 -7.48 19.48
CA PRO A 267 0.68 -8.01 20.45
C PRO A 267 0.16 -7.98 21.90
N ILE A 268 -1.08 -7.54 22.12
CA ILE A 268 -1.73 -7.44 23.42
C ILE A 268 -3.24 -7.62 23.26
N THR A 269 -3.86 -8.43 24.12
CA THR A 269 -5.31 -8.67 24.12
C THR A 269 -6.02 -7.92 25.24
N ASP A 270 -5.41 -7.84 26.43
CA ASP A 270 -6.03 -7.29 27.63
C ASP A 270 -5.54 -5.86 27.91
N TYR A 271 -5.97 -4.91 27.06
CA TYR A 271 -5.68 -3.48 27.21
C TYR A 271 -6.95 -2.65 27.42
N LEU A 272 -6.80 -1.47 28.04
CA LEU A 272 -7.90 -0.58 28.38
C LEU A 272 -8.27 0.33 27.21
N GLU A 273 -7.27 1.01 26.65
CA GLU A 273 -7.43 1.93 25.53
C GLU A 273 -6.09 2.19 24.83
N ILE A 274 -6.15 2.77 23.63
CA ILE A 274 -4.98 3.33 22.95
C ILE A 274 -4.79 4.76 23.45
N THR A 275 -3.72 5.02 24.19
CA THR A 275 -3.46 6.33 24.81
C THR A 275 -2.66 7.26 23.93
N SER A 276 -1.87 6.73 23.01
CA SER A 276 -1.11 7.51 22.04
C SER A 276 -1.08 6.78 20.69
N PRO A 277 -1.75 7.32 19.66
CA PRO A 277 -1.67 6.75 18.32
C PRO A 277 -0.32 7.05 17.68
N PHE A 278 0.01 6.31 16.61
CA PHE A 278 1.14 6.61 15.75
C PHE A 278 1.03 8.02 15.17
N GLY A 279 2.18 8.69 15.00
CA GLY A 279 2.23 10.03 14.41
C GLY A 279 1.83 11.17 15.35
N ALA A 280 1.37 10.89 16.58
CA ALA A 280 1.02 11.93 17.54
C ALA A 280 2.20 12.86 17.81
N ARG A 281 2.02 14.17 17.63
CA ARG A 281 3.05 15.19 17.86
C ARG A 281 3.33 15.31 19.34
N ARG A 282 4.60 15.16 19.74
CA ARG A 282 5.01 15.15 21.15
C ARG A 282 5.84 16.36 21.53
N SER A 283 5.49 16.95 22.67
CA SER A 283 6.26 17.94 23.41
C SER A 283 6.62 17.37 24.77
N TYR A 284 7.86 17.53 25.18
CA TYR A 284 8.35 17.03 26.48
C TYR A 284 8.70 18.20 27.40
N ASN A 285 8.22 18.16 28.64
CA ASN A 285 8.53 19.13 29.71
C ASN A 285 8.31 20.61 29.29
N GLY A 286 7.24 20.89 28.55
CA GLY A 286 6.91 22.24 28.07
C GLY A 286 7.78 22.74 26.91
N GLY A 287 8.54 21.85 26.27
CA GLY A 287 9.33 22.14 25.08
C GLY A 287 8.50 22.31 23.80
N PRO A 288 9.15 22.51 22.65
CA PRO A 288 8.48 22.56 21.35
C PRO A 288 8.11 21.16 20.85
N TYR A 289 7.07 21.07 20.01
CA TYR A 289 6.67 19.84 19.30
C TYR A 289 7.67 19.50 18.18
N ARG A 290 8.79 18.86 18.54
CA ARG A 290 9.87 18.48 17.61
C ARG A 290 9.92 16.99 17.29
N SER A 291 9.18 16.17 18.02
CA SER A 291 9.10 14.72 17.84
C SER A 291 7.67 14.29 17.57
N TYR A 292 7.54 13.03 17.15
CA TYR A 292 6.25 12.37 17.04
C TYR A 292 6.33 10.98 17.65
N HIS A 293 5.18 10.35 17.81
CA HIS A 293 5.09 9.00 18.31
C HIS A 293 5.37 7.97 17.20
N GLU A 294 6.44 7.21 17.35
CA GLU A 294 6.94 6.23 16.36
C GLU A 294 6.20 4.89 16.37
N GLY A 295 5.24 4.70 17.27
CA GLY A 295 4.47 3.46 17.43
C GLY A 295 3.07 3.75 17.98
N VAL A 296 2.46 2.76 18.62
CA VAL A 296 1.14 2.86 19.26
C VAL A 296 1.26 2.42 20.72
N ASP A 297 0.68 3.22 21.63
CA ASP A 297 0.71 2.98 23.07
C ASP A 297 -0.63 2.40 23.52
N PHE A 298 -0.60 1.19 24.07
CA PHE A 298 -1.74 0.49 24.66
C PHE A 298 -1.64 0.57 26.18
N SER A 299 -2.57 1.27 26.82
CA SER A 299 -2.66 1.30 28.28
C SER A 299 -3.15 -0.04 28.80
N ALA A 300 -2.40 -0.64 29.71
CA ALA A 300 -2.72 -1.93 30.30
C ALA A 300 -2.15 -2.04 31.71
N TYR A 301 -2.66 -3.01 32.49
CA TYR A 301 -2.10 -3.27 33.81
C TYR A 301 -0.66 -3.78 33.70
N GLY A 302 0.17 -3.43 34.69
CA GLY A 302 1.54 -3.94 34.75
C GLY A 302 1.53 -5.47 34.89
N GLY A 303 2.37 -6.15 34.12
CA GLY A 303 2.39 -7.61 34.07
C GLY A 303 1.47 -8.23 33.01
N THR A 304 0.62 -7.45 32.30
CA THR A 304 -0.15 -7.98 31.17
C THR A 304 0.81 -8.60 30.14
N PRO A 305 0.56 -9.83 29.66
CA PRO A 305 1.43 -10.49 28.68
C PRO A 305 1.54 -9.70 27.37
N VAL A 306 2.76 -9.63 26.84
CA VAL A 306 3.09 -9.07 25.52
C VAL A 306 3.47 -10.22 24.60
N MET A 307 2.86 -10.27 23.42
CA MET A 307 2.96 -11.39 22.50
C MET A 307 3.56 -10.98 21.16
N ALA A 308 4.21 -11.93 20.48
CA ALA A 308 4.69 -11.75 19.12
C ALA A 308 3.48 -11.66 18.14
N PRO A 309 3.38 -10.62 17.31
CA PRO A 309 2.26 -10.42 16.38
C PRO A 309 2.31 -11.38 15.19
N ALA A 310 3.49 -11.89 14.86
CA ALA A 310 3.74 -12.86 13.79
C ALA A 310 5.01 -13.66 14.11
N ALA A 311 5.24 -14.74 13.36
CA ALA A 311 6.49 -15.49 13.47
C ALA A 311 7.69 -14.65 13.04
N GLY A 312 8.84 -14.89 13.65
CA GLY A 312 10.07 -14.16 13.37
C GLY A 312 11.21 -14.57 14.28
N THR A 313 12.33 -13.88 14.17
CA THR A 313 13.54 -14.12 14.97
C THR A 313 13.81 -12.92 15.87
N VAL A 314 14.01 -13.16 17.16
CA VAL A 314 14.34 -12.10 18.11
C VAL A 314 15.76 -11.57 17.83
N VAL A 315 15.87 -10.29 17.50
CA VAL A 315 17.14 -9.62 17.16
C VAL A 315 17.63 -8.68 18.26
N LEU A 316 16.76 -8.34 19.22
CA LEU A 316 17.11 -7.59 20.43
C LEU A 316 16.23 -8.07 21.59
N ALA A 317 16.83 -8.26 22.76
CA ALA A 317 16.16 -8.62 24.00
C ALA A 317 17.01 -8.12 25.19
N GLU A 318 16.96 -6.82 25.46
CA GLU A 318 17.79 -6.19 26.49
C GLU A 318 17.15 -4.93 27.08
N LYS A 319 17.74 -4.39 28.15
CA LYS A 319 17.33 -3.11 28.72
C LYS A 319 18.08 -1.96 28.05
N LEU A 320 17.32 -1.06 27.43
CA LEU A 320 17.75 0.17 26.78
C LEU A 320 17.45 1.41 27.65
N PHE A 321 18.01 2.56 27.28
CA PHE A 321 17.88 3.80 28.06
C PHE A 321 16.50 4.43 27.87
N VAL A 322 16.10 4.64 26.61
CA VAL A 322 14.83 5.26 26.21
C VAL A 322 13.72 4.23 26.21
N ARG A 323 13.94 3.10 25.54
CA ARG A 323 12.92 2.04 25.38
C ARG A 323 12.73 1.16 26.61
N GLY A 324 13.57 1.30 27.64
CA GLY A 324 13.50 0.43 28.82
C GLY A 324 13.77 -1.02 28.44
N ASN A 325 13.13 -1.99 29.11
CA ASN A 325 13.19 -3.38 28.66
C ASN A 325 12.51 -3.49 27.28
N ALA A 326 13.29 -3.91 26.29
CA ALA A 326 12.90 -3.91 24.90
C ALA A 326 13.11 -5.28 24.25
N VAL A 327 12.18 -5.66 23.38
CA VAL A 327 12.31 -6.80 22.47
C VAL A 327 12.07 -6.31 21.05
N ILE A 328 12.90 -6.74 20.10
CA ILE A 328 12.70 -6.49 18.66
C ILE A 328 12.75 -7.84 17.93
N ILE A 329 11.80 -8.04 17.02
CA ILE A 329 11.63 -9.26 16.24
C ILE A 329 11.76 -8.90 14.76
N ASP A 330 12.68 -9.58 14.05
CA ASP A 330 12.77 -9.57 12.59
C ASP A 330 11.80 -10.61 12.03
N HIS A 331 10.81 -10.14 11.27
CA HIS A 331 9.85 -11.00 10.57
C HIS A 331 10.31 -11.35 9.15
N GLY A 332 11.41 -10.76 8.68
CA GLY A 332 11.91 -10.82 7.32
C GLY A 332 11.30 -9.75 6.41
N LEU A 333 11.83 -9.66 5.18
CA LEU A 333 11.49 -8.63 4.20
C LEU A 333 11.67 -7.18 4.71
N GLY A 334 12.60 -6.97 5.65
CA GLY A 334 12.80 -5.68 6.29
C GLY A 334 11.66 -5.24 7.22
N VAL A 335 10.80 -6.18 7.66
CA VAL A 335 9.69 -5.95 8.58
C VAL A 335 10.09 -6.31 10.02
N TYR A 336 9.97 -5.35 10.93
CA TYR A 336 10.34 -5.52 12.34
C TYR A 336 9.21 -5.07 13.26
N SER A 337 8.99 -5.81 14.36
CA SER A 337 8.16 -5.35 15.48
C SER A 337 9.02 -5.07 16.71
N GLY A 338 8.79 -3.94 17.38
CA GLY A 338 9.42 -3.62 18.66
C GLY A 338 8.41 -3.48 19.79
N PHE A 339 8.80 -3.93 20.99
CA PHE A 339 7.98 -3.91 22.21
C PHE A 339 8.79 -3.25 23.33
N TYR A 340 8.32 -2.12 23.84
CA TYR A 340 9.10 -1.31 24.78
C TYR A 340 8.40 -1.07 26.11
N HIS A 341 9.16 -0.47 27.03
CA HIS A 341 8.77 -0.09 28.38
C HIS A 341 8.40 -1.28 29.28
N MET A 342 8.70 -2.50 28.87
CA MET A 342 8.25 -3.73 29.53
C MET A 342 8.77 -3.84 30.98
N SER A 343 8.07 -4.61 31.81
CA SER A 343 8.50 -4.93 33.18
C SER A 343 9.47 -6.11 33.22
N GLY A 344 9.36 -7.03 32.26
CA GLY A 344 10.23 -8.19 32.08
C GLY A 344 10.36 -8.59 30.61
N ILE A 345 11.39 -9.38 30.33
CA ILE A 345 11.69 -9.95 29.00
C ILE A 345 11.69 -11.47 29.17
N ASP A 346 10.87 -12.16 28.39
CA ASP A 346 10.65 -13.61 28.48
C ASP A 346 11.19 -14.38 27.26
N THR A 347 12.09 -13.73 26.49
CA THR A 347 12.73 -14.29 25.30
C THR A 347 14.21 -13.91 25.22
N THR A 348 14.95 -14.51 24.28
CA THR A 348 16.39 -14.26 24.09
C THR A 348 16.74 -14.02 22.63
N VAL A 349 17.82 -13.27 22.38
CA VAL A 349 18.31 -13.01 21.02
C VAL A 349 18.62 -14.32 20.29
N GLY A 350 18.14 -14.45 19.06
CA GLY A 350 18.27 -15.64 18.21
C GLY A 350 17.12 -16.65 18.37
N GLU A 351 16.21 -16.44 19.32
CA GLU A 351 15.02 -17.27 19.48
C GLU A 351 14.04 -17.05 18.32
N GLN A 352 13.51 -18.14 17.77
CA GLN A 352 12.39 -18.09 16.84
C GLN A 352 11.08 -18.09 17.61
N VAL A 353 10.24 -17.11 17.33
CA VAL A 353 8.92 -16.96 17.97
C VAL A 353 7.81 -17.31 17.00
N GLN A 354 6.67 -17.72 17.55
CA GLN A 354 5.43 -17.94 16.82
C GLN A 354 4.39 -16.84 17.14
N PRO A 355 3.39 -16.60 16.27
CA PRO A 355 2.30 -15.68 16.58
C PRO A 355 1.64 -16.06 17.92
N GLY A 356 1.40 -15.07 18.79
CA GLY A 356 0.82 -15.28 20.11
C GLY A 356 1.80 -15.77 21.19
N GLN A 357 3.06 -16.08 20.84
CA GLN A 357 4.06 -16.44 21.85
C GLN A 357 4.37 -15.22 22.73
N ILE A 358 4.34 -15.41 24.06
CA ILE A 358 4.70 -14.38 25.03
C ILE A 358 6.20 -14.08 24.93
N VAL A 359 6.54 -12.80 24.81
CA VAL A 359 7.93 -12.29 24.74
C VAL A 359 8.30 -11.39 25.91
N GLY A 360 7.33 -11.02 26.74
CA GLY A 360 7.54 -10.21 27.93
C GLY A 360 6.21 -9.77 28.55
N ALA A 361 6.28 -8.73 29.38
CA ALA A 361 5.12 -8.22 30.09
C ALA A 361 5.09 -6.69 30.16
N VAL A 362 3.90 -6.09 30.10
CA VAL A 362 3.67 -4.65 30.20
C VAL A 362 4.34 -4.07 31.45
N GLY A 363 4.91 -2.88 31.32
CA GLY A 363 5.56 -2.16 32.42
C GLY A 363 5.69 -0.67 32.16
N THR A 364 6.61 -0.03 32.89
CA THR A 364 6.88 1.41 32.83
C THR A 364 8.38 1.73 32.89
N THR A 365 9.22 0.91 32.26
CA THR A 365 10.67 1.13 32.25
C THR A 365 11.11 2.11 31.15
N GLY A 366 12.26 2.78 31.34
CA GLY A 366 12.78 3.76 30.37
C GLY A 366 12.00 5.08 30.36
N LEU A 367 11.83 5.67 29.18
CA LEU A 367 11.12 6.93 28.96
C LEU A 367 9.60 6.72 28.97
N SER A 368 9.04 6.36 30.12
CA SER A 368 7.60 6.10 30.31
C SER A 368 7.02 6.92 31.47
N THR A 369 5.72 7.22 31.40
CA THR A 369 4.95 7.93 32.45
C THR A 369 3.98 7.02 33.20
N GLY A 370 3.86 5.75 32.82
CA GLY A 370 2.94 4.79 33.41
C GLY A 370 2.92 3.47 32.66
N ASN A 371 2.19 2.47 33.19
CA ASN A 371 2.14 1.15 32.55
C ASN A 371 1.43 1.19 31.20
N HIS A 372 2.16 0.83 30.15
CA HIS A 372 1.64 0.67 28.79
C HIS A 372 2.55 -0.25 27.98
N LEU A 373 2.01 -0.83 26.90
CA LEU A 373 2.82 -1.41 25.83
C LEU A 373 3.00 -0.35 24.76
N HIS A 374 4.25 0.00 24.46
CA HIS A 374 4.56 0.66 23.19
C HIS A 374 4.89 -0.42 22.16
N TRP A 375 4.14 -0.44 21.07
CA TRP A 375 4.39 -1.29 19.92
C TRP A 375 4.74 -0.43 18.70
N ASP A 376 5.94 -0.59 18.15
CA ASP A 376 6.30 -0.01 16.86
C ASP A 376 6.45 -1.09 15.79
N LEU A 377 6.24 -0.68 14.55
CA LEU A 377 6.45 -1.50 13.37
C LEU A 377 7.35 -0.74 12.41
N LEU A 378 8.38 -1.42 11.91
CA LEU A 378 9.32 -0.91 10.92
C LEU A 378 9.16 -1.67 9.62
N VAL A 379 9.18 -0.94 8.51
CA VAL A 379 9.23 -1.51 7.16
C VAL A 379 10.28 -0.73 6.39
N ASP A 380 11.31 -1.43 5.90
CA ASP A 380 12.39 -0.81 5.12
C ASP A 380 13.05 0.36 5.88
N GLY A 381 13.33 0.13 7.17
CA GLY A 381 13.94 1.14 8.05
C GLY A 381 13.04 2.32 8.43
N ILE A 382 11.78 2.34 8.01
CA ILE A 382 10.83 3.43 8.26
C ILE A 382 9.73 2.98 9.22
N TRP A 383 9.48 3.77 10.28
CA TRP A 383 8.36 3.54 11.18
C TRP A 383 7.02 3.74 10.48
N VAL A 384 6.13 2.78 10.67
CA VAL A 384 4.75 2.79 10.18
C VAL A 384 3.78 2.50 11.33
N ASP A 385 2.51 2.82 11.12
CA ASP A 385 1.42 2.52 12.05
C ASP A 385 1.10 1.03 12.04
N GLY A 386 1.38 0.36 13.15
CA GLY A 386 1.04 -1.05 13.37
C GLY A 386 -0.48 -1.32 13.28
N GLN A 387 -1.34 -0.37 13.63
CA GLN A 387 -2.78 -0.52 13.43
C GLN A 387 -3.15 -0.48 11.95
N ALA A 388 -2.54 0.42 11.18
CA ALA A 388 -2.77 0.48 9.75
C ALA A 388 -2.31 -0.81 9.06
N TRP A 389 -1.16 -1.37 9.47
CA TRP A 389 -0.67 -2.67 8.98
C TRP A 389 -1.70 -3.80 9.17
N LEU A 390 -2.29 -3.88 10.37
CA LEU A 390 -3.32 -4.87 10.69
C LEU A 390 -4.59 -4.63 9.87
N ASN A 391 -5.06 -3.39 9.79
CA ASN A 391 -6.30 -3.03 9.07
C ASN A 391 -6.18 -3.27 7.55
N GLN A 392 -4.98 -3.13 6.99
CA GLN A 392 -4.68 -3.46 5.59
C GLN A 392 -4.65 -4.97 5.33
N GLY A 393 -4.57 -5.80 6.37
CA GLY A 393 -4.25 -7.22 6.22
C GLY A 393 -2.88 -7.44 5.56
N MET A 394 -1.93 -6.51 5.79
CA MET A 394 -0.68 -6.42 5.02
C MET A 394 0.14 -7.72 5.08
N GLY A 395 0.18 -8.38 6.24
CA GLY A 395 0.87 -9.67 6.40
C GLY A 395 0.35 -10.75 5.43
N CYS A 396 -0.97 -10.88 5.27
CA CYS A 396 -1.55 -11.82 4.31
C CYS A 396 -1.38 -11.34 2.87
N TRP A 397 -1.55 -10.05 2.63
CA TRP A 397 -1.37 -9.46 1.31
C TRP A 397 0.06 -9.70 0.77
N ILE A 398 1.06 -9.65 1.64
CA ILE A 398 2.44 -10.01 1.32
C ILE A 398 2.56 -11.49 0.97
N LEU A 399 2.01 -12.41 1.77
CA LEU A 399 2.11 -13.85 1.54
C LEU A 399 1.49 -14.29 0.22
N GLU A 400 0.28 -13.80 -0.08
CA GLU A 400 -0.38 -14.02 -1.37
C GLU A 400 0.45 -13.48 -2.55
N GLY A 401 1.07 -12.32 -2.36
CA GLY A 401 1.99 -11.72 -3.34
C GLY A 401 3.29 -12.51 -3.51
N TRP A 402 3.71 -13.21 -2.46
CA TRP A 402 4.85 -14.10 -2.45
C TRP A 402 4.57 -15.46 -3.11
N GLY A 403 3.32 -15.74 -3.47
CA GLY A 403 2.87 -17.02 -4.02
C GLY A 403 2.57 -18.09 -2.96
N GLY A 404 2.42 -17.69 -1.69
CA GLY A 404 1.94 -18.53 -0.60
C GLY A 404 0.47 -18.28 -0.27
N ASP A 405 -0.12 -19.15 0.53
CA ASP A 405 -1.43 -18.93 1.13
C ASP A 405 -1.27 -18.22 2.49
N CYS A 406 -2.25 -17.42 2.90
CA CYS A 406 -2.31 -16.88 4.25
C CYS A 406 -3.25 -17.74 5.11
N GLU A 407 -2.72 -18.38 6.14
CA GLU A 407 -3.54 -19.05 7.13
C GLU A 407 -4.18 -18.00 8.05
N ILE A 408 -5.52 -17.95 8.06
CA ILE A 408 -6.26 -17.19 9.07
C ILE A 408 -6.18 -18.03 10.34
N GLY A 409 -5.33 -17.64 11.30
CA GLY A 409 -5.15 -18.38 12.54
C GLY A 409 -6.48 -18.61 13.26
N ASP A 410 -6.67 -19.79 13.83
CA ASP A 410 -7.82 -20.09 14.69
C ASP A 410 -7.79 -19.13 15.89
N SER A 411 -8.82 -18.27 15.97
CA SER A 411 -9.00 -17.22 16.98
C SER A 411 -9.21 -17.76 18.39
#